data_AF-A0A1J6KF83-F1
#
_entry.id   AF-A0A1J6KF83-F1
#
_cell.length_a   1.000
_cell.length_b   1.000
_cell.length_c   1.000
_cell.angle_alpha   90.00
_cell.angle_beta   90.00
_cell.angle_gamma   90.00
#
_symmetry.space_group_name_H-M   'P 1'
#
loop_
_entity.id
_entity.type
_entity.pdbx_description
1 polymer ?
#
loop_
_entity_poly.entity_id
_entity_poly.type
_entity_poly.pdbx_seq_one_letter_code
_entity_poly.pdbx_strand_id
1 'polypeptide(L)'
;MRETRDGVRADRFSSSASADSDPLVLDIDDFKGEFSFDGLFGNLVNEILPSYQEEESDAAEGHDALPNGNLWTPPDAGKSAQGMSSPLFPEVDDLLSLFKNSCKQLVDLRKQIDGKLNNLKKEVAVQDTTHRKTLFELEKGVDGLFDSFARLDLRISSVGQTAAKIGDHLQSADAQREVASQTIELIKYLMEFNSSPGDLMELSPLFSDDSRVAEAASIAQKLRSFAEDDIGRQSMTISSAVGNATASRGLEVAVANLQEYCNELENRLLARFDAASQKRELSTMRECAKILSQVCLY
;
A
#
# COMPACT_ATOMS: atom_id res chain seq x y z
N MET A 1 -1.66 1.14 21.34
CA MET A 1 -0.85 1.22 22.57
C MET A 1 -0.85 2.68 22.99
N ARG A 2 -1.13 2.96 24.28
CA ARG A 2 -1.84 4.14 24.78
C ARG A 2 -1.07 5.47 24.70
N GLU A 3 -1.78 6.51 24.26
CA GLU A 3 -1.59 7.92 24.61
C GLU A 3 -1.74 8.11 26.13
N THR A 4 -0.88 8.90 26.75
CA THR A 4 -1.10 9.44 28.10
C THR A 4 -0.90 10.95 28.07
N ARG A 5 -2.03 11.63 28.02
CA ARG A 5 -2.28 13.01 28.43
C ARG A 5 -2.26 13.03 29.95
N ASP A 6 -1.44 13.86 30.57
CA ASP A 6 -1.65 14.24 31.97
C ASP A 6 -1.27 15.71 32.19
N GLY A 7 -2.23 16.44 32.74
CA GLY A 7 -2.11 17.84 33.09
C GLY A 7 -1.77 17.96 34.58
N VAL A 8 -0.82 18.82 34.92
CA VAL A 8 -0.54 19.18 36.31
C VAL A 8 -0.58 20.70 36.46
N ARG A 9 -1.71 21.12 37.02
CA ARG A 9 -1.91 22.09 38.10
C ARG A 9 -0.85 23.18 38.32
N ALA A 10 -1.34 24.42 38.22
CA ALA A 10 -0.78 25.61 38.83
C ALA A 10 -0.48 25.40 40.32
N ASP A 11 0.71 25.82 40.75
CA ASP A 11 0.94 26.22 42.14
C ASP A 11 1.66 27.55 42.18
N ARG A 12 1.04 28.47 42.91
CA ARG A 12 1.52 29.81 43.20
C ARG A 12 2.62 29.69 44.26
N PHE A 13 3.80 30.24 43.99
CA PHE A 13 4.72 30.64 45.05
C PHE A 13 4.92 32.15 44.96
N SER A 14 4.18 32.84 45.81
CA SER A 14 4.49 34.18 46.29
C SER A 14 5.53 34.10 47.41
N SER A 15 6.26 35.20 47.62
CA SER A 15 7.25 35.49 48.68
C SER A 15 8.68 35.11 48.29
N SER A 16 9.63 36.04 48.19
CA SER A 16 9.88 37.14 49.14
C SER A 16 10.20 38.47 48.45
N ALA A 17 9.43 39.50 48.81
CA ALA A 17 9.87 40.89 48.68
C ALA A 17 11.01 41.13 49.66
N SER A 18 12.23 41.22 49.12
CA SER A 18 13.35 41.87 49.80
C SER A 18 13.48 43.24 49.15
N ALA A 19 13.18 44.27 49.93
CA ALA A 19 13.41 45.66 49.58
C ALA A 19 14.93 45.90 49.58
N ASP A 20 15.56 45.67 48.44
CA ASP A 20 16.78 46.35 48.05
C ASP A 20 16.42 47.17 46.81
N SER A 21 16.59 48.48 46.91
CA SER A 21 16.46 49.43 45.81
C SER A 21 17.59 49.18 44.82
N ASP A 22 17.43 48.17 43.97
CA ASP A 22 18.36 47.83 42.89
C ASP A 22 17.90 48.48 41.57
N PRO A 23 18.82 49.15 40.85
CA PRO A 23 18.52 49.85 39.60
C PRO A 23 18.15 48.83 38.50
N LEU A 24 16.99 49.04 37.86
CA LEU A 24 16.44 48.28 36.71
C LEU A 24 17.39 47.24 36.06
N VAL A 25 17.04 45.96 36.20
CA VAL A 25 17.70 44.84 35.52
C VAL A 25 16.98 44.58 34.19
N LEU A 26 17.68 44.74 33.07
CA LEU A 26 17.18 44.47 31.72
C LEU A 26 17.32 42.98 31.40
N ASP A 27 16.20 42.30 31.08
CA ASP A 27 16.19 40.91 30.64
C ASP A 27 15.95 40.81 29.12
N ILE A 28 16.39 39.70 28.49
CA ILE A 28 16.12 39.37 27.08
C ILE A 28 14.62 39.35 26.78
N ASP A 29 13.81 38.94 27.76
CA ASP A 29 12.37 38.82 27.60
C ASP A 29 11.70 40.20 27.41
N ASP A 30 12.29 41.28 27.92
CA ASP A 30 11.81 42.65 27.74
C ASP A 30 11.91 43.13 26.29
N PHE A 31 12.77 42.48 25.48
CA PHE A 31 12.98 42.80 24.07
C PHE A 31 12.19 41.87 23.12
N LYS A 32 11.37 40.96 23.64
CA LYS A 32 10.53 40.09 22.82
C LYS A 32 9.19 40.79 22.52
N GLY A 33 8.74 40.75 21.26
CA GLY A 33 7.44 41.31 20.85
C GLY A 33 7.53 42.78 20.40
N GLU A 34 6.53 43.60 20.74
CA GLU A 34 6.50 45.05 20.43
C GLU A 34 7.30 45.84 21.48
N PHE A 35 8.63 45.87 21.33
CA PHE A 35 9.51 46.69 22.17
C PHE A 35 9.31 48.19 21.88
N SER A 36 9.10 48.99 22.93
CA SER A 36 9.07 50.46 22.86
C SER A 36 10.14 51.09 23.75
N PHE A 37 11.05 51.83 23.12
CA PHE A 37 12.12 52.54 23.81
C PHE A 37 11.56 53.63 24.73
N ASP A 38 10.56 54.37 24.27
CA ASP A 38 9.95 55.47 25.02
C ASP A 38 9.24 54.99 26.29
N GLY A 39 8.63 53.79 26.25
CA GLY A 39 8.00 53.18 27.43
C GLY A 39 9.01 52.74 28.48
N LEU A 40 10.12 52.13 28.06
CA LEU A 40 11.20 51.70 28.96
C LEU A 40 11.93 52.92 29.55
N PHE A 41 12.22 53.92 28.72
CA PHE A 41 12.85 55.17 29.13
C PHE A 41 11.96 55.96 30.09
N GLY A 42 10.66 56.06 29.81
CA GLY A 42 9.69 56.71 30.68
C GLY A 42 9.65 56.07 32.06
N ASN A 43 9.57 54.74 32.15
CA ASN A 43 9.59 54.05 33.44
C ASN A 43 10.91 54.25 34.20
N LEU A 44 12.05 54.21 33.50
CA LEU A 44 13.40 54.37 34.06
C LEU A 44 13.64 55.78 34.64
N VAL A 45 13.13 56.80 33.96
CA VAL A 45 13.32 58.21 34.34
C VAL A 45 12.28 58.66 35.37
N ASN A 46 11.03 58.22 35.23
CA ASN A 46 9.94 58.57 36.15
C ASN A 46 10.15 58.00 37.57
N GLU A 47 10.91 56.91 37.71
CA GLU A 47 11.25 56.32 39.01
C GLU A 47 12.27 57.17 39.81
N ILE A 48 13.15 57.91 39.13
CA ILE A 48 14.19 58.76 39.76
C ILE A 48 13.76 60.22 39.87
N LEU A 49 12.87 60.70 38.98
CA LEU A 49 12.43 62.09 38.94
C LEU A 49 10.90 62.23 39.02
N PRO A 50 10.26 61.85 40.14
CA PRO A 50 8.81 62.00 40.31
C PRO A 50 8.34 63.46 40.39
N SER A 51 9.23 64.41 40.73
CA SER A 51 8.90 65.83 40.96
C SER A 51 8.69 66.66 39.69
N TYR A 52 8.89 66.10 38.50
CA TYR A 52 8.69 66.81 37.22
C TYR A 52 7.31 66.54 36.60
N GLN A 53 6.41 65.92 37.36
CA GLN A 53 5.06 65.56 36.91
C GLN A 53 4.01 66.65 37.22
N GLU A 54 4.35 67.67 38.02
CA GLU A 54 3.48 68.82 38.29
C GLU A 54 3.86 70.00 37.39
N GLU A 55 3.13 70.16 36.28
CA GLU A 55 2.61 71.45 35.77
C GLU A 55 1.92 71.26 34.40
N GLU A 56 0.87 70.44 34.31
CA GLU A 56 -0.15 70.66 33.28
C GLU A 56 -1.50 70.04 33.66
N SER A 57 -2.02 70.36 34.86
CA SER A 57 -3.42 70.13 35.21
C SER A 57 -3.84 71.07 36.34
N ASP A 58 -4.91 71.83 36.07
CA ASP A 58 -5.74 72.65 36.97
C ASP A 58 -5.30 74.11 37.30
N ALA A 59 -5.89 75.08 36.60
CA ALA A 59 -6.83 76.05 37.21
C ALA A 59 -7.41 77.05 36.18
N ALA A 60 -8.73 77.24 36.25
CA ALA A 60 -9.53 78.20 35.52
C ALA A 60 -9.62 79.57 36.23
N GLU A 61 -9.91 80.62 35.42
CA GLU A 61 -10.38 81.98 35.76
C GLU A 61 -9.46 82.94 36.54
N GLY A 62 -9.20 84.12 35.94
CA GLY A 62 -8.85 85.34 36.70
C GLY A 62 -7.88 86.31 36.00
N HIS A 63 -8.43 87.38 35.44
CA HIS A 63 -7.77 88.58 34.88
C HIS A 63 -6.82 89.27 35.90
N ASP A 64 -5.57 89.57 35.53
CA ASP A 64 -5.05 90.94 35.29
C ASP A 64 -3.51 91.09 35.42
N ALA A 65 -2.96 91.79 34.41
CA ALA A 65 -1.83 92.72 34.44
C ALA A 65 -0.42 92.23 34.88
N LEU A 66 0.45 91.99 33.88
CA LEU A 66 1.87 92.33 33.97
C LEU A 66 2.03 93.87 34.06
N PRO A 67 3.09 94.37 34.73
CA PRO A 67 4.25 94.77 33.92
C PRO A 67 5.62 94.43 34.54
N ASN A 68 6.44 93.79 33.70
CA ASN A 68 7.83 94.09 33.36
C ASN A 68 8.60 95.11 34.24
N GLY A 69 9.78 94.70 34.75
CA GLY A 69 10.93 95.61 34.86
C GLY A 69 11.83 95.46 36.09
N ASN A 70 13.08 95.03 35.84
CA ASN A 70 14.33 95.42 36.52
C ASN A 70 14.57 94.73 37.90
N LEU A 71 15.77 94.32 38.33
CA LEU A 71 17.14 94.67 37.96
C LEU A 71 18.07 93.61 38.58
N TRP A 72 19.09 93.18 37.84
CA TRP A 72 20.18 92.34 38.35
C TRP A 72 21.07 93.20 39.26
N THR A 73 21.18 92.85 40.54
CA THR A 73 22.14 93.44 41.49
C THR A 73 23.07 92.36 42.05
N PRO A 74 24.41 92.50 41.93
CA PRO A 74 25.36 91.54 42.48
C PRO A 74 25.62 91.81 43.98
N PRO A 75 25.78 90.77 44.83
CA PRO A 75 26.25 90.96 46.20
C PRO A 75 27.76 90.71 46.28
N ASP A 76 28.50 91.73 46.72
CA ASP A 76 29.91 91.66 47.07
C ASP A 76 30.11 91.52 48.59
N ALA A 77 31.23 90.89 48.95
CA ALA A 77 31.90 90.87 50.26
C ALA A 77 31.33 90.03 51.43
N GLY A 78 31.61 88.73 51.40
CA GLY A 78 32.47 88.03 52.37
C GLY A 78 32.05 87.92 53.85
N LYS A 79 31.59 86.73 54.25
CA LYS A 79 32.06 85.99 55.46
C LYS A 79 31.51 84.55 55.51
N SER A 80 32.45 83.60 55.44
CA SER A 80 32.49 82.26 56.09
C SER A 80 31.17 81.50 56.21
N ALA A 81 30.88 80.59 55.28
CA ALA A 81 31.23 79.17 55.41
C ALA A 81 30.54 78.47 56.59
N GLN A 82 29.38 77.85 56.31
CA GLN A 82 29.07 76.45 56.63
C GLN A 82 27.71 76.11 56.00
N GLY A 83 27.70 75.32 54.92
CA GLY A 83 26.43 74.85 54.34
C GLY A 83 26.39 74.87 52.81
N MET A 84 27.43 74.38 52.12
CA MET A 84 27.33 74.04 50.70
C MET A 84 28.20 72.83 50.39
N SER A 85 27.61 71.65 50.49
CA SER A 85 28.00 70.49 49.69
C SER A 85 26.87 69.46 49.67
N SER A 86 25.64 69.93 49.42
CA SER A 86 24.65 69.07 48.78
C SER A 86 24.70 69.46 47.31
N PRO A 87 25.00 68.53 46.38
CA PRO A 87 24.98 68.86 44.96
C PRO A 87 23.61 69.45 44.60
N LEU A 88 23.60 70.43 43.69
CA LEU A 88 22.38 71.16 43.33
C LEU A 88 21.31 70.24 42.68
N PHE A 89 21.72 69.03 42.27
CA PHE A 89 20.87 67.92 41.81
C PHE A 89 21.58 66.57 42.10
N PRO A 90 21.44 65.98 43.30
CA PRO A 90 21.97 64.65 43.60
C PRO A 90 21.45 63.57 42.63
N GLU A 91 20.24 63.76 42.11
CA GLU A 91 19.52 62.83 41.24
C GLU A 91 20.19 62.64 39.86
N VAL A 92 21.02 63.61 39.44
CA VAL A 92 21.73 63.56 38.15
C VAL A 92 22.85 62.52 38.17
N ASP A 93 23.57 62.41 39.28
CA ASP A 93 24.66 61.43 39.42
C ASP A 93 24.10 60.00 39.53
N ASP A 94 22.95 59.84 40.20
CA ASP A 94 22.24 58.57 40.31
C ASP A 94 21.66 58.13 38.95
N LEU A 95 21.05 59.06 38.20
CA LEU A 95 20.55 58.80 36.85
C LEU A 95 21.69 58.47 35.87
N LEU A 96 22.83 59.15 35.97
CA LEU A 96 24.01 58.85 35.15
C LEU A 96 24.60 57.47 35.48
N SER A 97 24.63 57.09 36.75
CA SER A 97 25.04 55.74 37.20
C SER A 97 24.10 54.67 36.64
N LEU A 98 22.79 54.91 36.69
CA LEU A 98 21.77 54.05 36.12
C LEU A 98 21.94 53.88 34.61
N PHE A 99 22.05 54.97 33.84
CA PHE A 99 22.27 54.89 32.40
C PHE A 99 23.55 54.13 32.04
N LYS A 100 24.64 54.34 32.79
CA LYS A 100 25.88 53.58 32.59
C LYS A 100 25.68 52.08 32.87
N ASN A 101 24.93 51.73 33.91
CA ASN A 101 24.59 50.36 34.24
C ASN A 101 23.71 49.72 33.15
N SER A 102 22.63 50.37 32.75
CA SER A 102 21.73 49.90 31.68
C SER A 102 22.45 49.76 30.34
N CYS A 103 23.35 50.69 29.98
CA CYS A 103 24.20 50.55 28.79
C CYS A 103 25.08 49.31 28.85
N LYS A 104 25.69 49.04 30.01
CA LYS A 104 26.54 47.85 30.21
C LYS A 104 25.71 46.56 30.10
N GLN A 105 24.55 46.52 30.74
CA GLN A 105 23.63 45.39 30.66
C GLN A 105 23.18 45.13 29.22
N LEU A 106 22.84 46.17 28.45
CA LEU A 106 22.44 46.04 27.04
C LEU A 106 23.58 45.48 26.17
N VAL A 107 24.83 45.91 26.41
CA VAL A 107 26.00 45.37 25.71
C VAL A 107 26.21 43.89 26.04
N ASP A 108 26.04 43.50 27.30
CA ASP A 108 26.19 42.10 27.71
C ASP A 108 25.05 41.23 27.19
N LEU A 109 23.81 41.77 27.14
CA LEU A 109 22.66 41.14 26.50
C LEU A 109 22.90 40.89 25.01
N ARG A 110 23.42 41.91 24.30
CA ARG A 110 23.80 41.81 22.89
C ARG A 110 24.82 40.69 22.68
N LYS A 111 25.86 40.60 23.53
CA LYS A 111 26.85 39.51 23.44
C LYS A 111 26.21 38.14 23.69
N GLN A 112 25.26 38.06 24.63
CA GLN A 112 24.55 36.82 24.92
C GLN A 112 23.67 36.37 23.73
N ILE A 113 22.98 37.32 23.09
CA ILE A 113 22.18 37.09 21.87
C ILE A 113 23.10 36.67 20.72
N ASP A 114 24.21 37.38 20.50
CA ASP A 114 25.21 37.03 19.48
C ASP A 114 25.78 35.61 19.72
N GLY A 115 25.99 35.24 20.99
CA GLY A 115 26.40 33.89 21.38
C GLY A 115 25.35 32.83 21.05
N LYS A 116 24.09 33.06 21.44
CA LYS A 116 22.96 32.17 21.12
C LYS A 116 22.76 32.03 19.61
N LEU A 117 22.83 33.13 18.87
CA LEU A 117 22.72 33.16 17.41
C LEU A 117 23.83 32.36 16.73
N ASN A 118 25.08 32.53 17.17
CA ASN A 118 26.21 31.78 16.63
C ASN A 118 26.13 30.29 16.95
N ASN A 119 25.66 29.91 18.14
CA ASN A 119 25.43 28.52 18.51
C ASN A 119 24.32 27.89 17.66
N LEU A 120 23.18 28.57 17.53
CA LEU A 120 22.08 28.12 16.69
C LEU A 120 22.52 27.98 15.23
N LYS A 121 23.30 28.93 14.70
CA LYS A 121 23.87 28.85 13.35
C LYS A 121 24.75 27.61 13.16
N LYS A 122 25.59 27.28 14.14
CA LYS A 122 26.43 26.07 14.11
C LYS A 122 25.58 24.80 14.17
N GLU A 123 24.59 24.76 15.04
CA GLU A 123 23.68 23.62 15.20
C GLU A 123 22.88 23.37 13.93
N VAL A 124 22.30 24.41 13.33
CA VAL A 124 21.59 24.33 12.04
C VAL A 124 22.52 23.81 10.94
N ALA A 125 23.78 24.28 10.87
CA ALA A 125 24.72 23.78 9.88
C ALA A 125 25.07 22.29 10.08
N VAL A 126 25.26 21.84 11.32
CA VAL A 126 25.51 20.43 11.63
C VAL A 126 24.27 19.59 11.30
N GLN A 127 23.08 20.06 11.66
CA GLN A 127 21.84 19.37 11.39
C GLN A 127 21.56 19.27 9.89
N ASP A 128 21.76 20.35 9.14
CA ASP A 128 21.58 20.39 7.69
C ASP A 128 22.55 19.43 6.97
N THR A 129 23.83 19.42 7.36
CA THR A 129 24.81 18.47 6.80
C THR A 129 24.48 17.02 7.16
N THR A 130 23.94 16.76 8.34
CA THR A 130 23.52 15.42 8.77
C THR A 130 22.30 14.97 7.98
N HIS A 131 21.26 15.79 7.90
CA HIS A 131 20.05 15.51 7.14
C HIS A 131 20.36 15.26 5.67
N ARG A 132 21.22 16.11 5.07
CA ARG A 132 21.64 15.94 3.67
C ARG A 132 22.36 14.63 3.42
N LYS A 133 23.19 14.16 4.36
CA LYS A 133 23.82 12.82 4.28
C LYS A 133 22.78 11.70 4.39
N THR A 134 21.84 11.81 5.33
CA THR A 134 20.80 10.78 5.49
C THR A 134 19.88 10.69 4.28
N LEU A 135 19.54 11.83 3.66
CA LEU A 135 18.77 11.86 2.42
C LEU A 135 19.52 11.20 1.27
N PHE A 136 20.82 11.47 1.14
CA PHE A 136 21.65 10.85 0.10
C PHE A 136 21.75 9.33 0.25
N GLU A 137 21.97 8.82 1.47
CA GLU A 137 21.98 7.37 1.71
C GLU A 137 20.60 6.73 1.47
N LEU A 138 19.52 7.46 1.81
CA LEU A 138 18.16 7.00 1.56
C LEU A 138 17.85 6.94 0.06
N GLU A 139 18.21 7.98 -0.69
CA GLU A 139 18.06 8.04 -2.16
C GLU A 139 18.79 6.86 -2.82
N LYS A 140 20.06 6.63 -2.45
CA LYS A 140 20.84 5.49 -2.91
C LYS A 140 20.21 4.14 -2.53
N GLY A 141 19.63 4.04 -1.33
CA GLY A 141 18.90 2.85 -0.89
C GLY A 141 17.64 2.60 -1.71
N VAL A 142 16.91 3.67 -2.06
CA VAL A 142 15.71 3.62 -2.91
C VAL A 142 16.08 3.23 -4.34
N ASP A 143 17.15 3.78 -4.91
CA ASP A 143 17.64 3.37 -6.23
C ASP A 143 18.03 1.89 -6.26
N GLY A 144 18.74 1.41 -5.24
CA GLY A 144 19.06 -0.01 -5.09
C GLY A 144 17.81 -0.90 -4.94
N LEU A 145 16.75 -0.38 -4.33
CA LEU A 145 15.47 -1.06 -4.24
C LEU A 145 14.77 -1.13 -5.61
N PHE A 146 14.80 -0.06 -6.41
CA PHE A 146 14.28 -0.08 -7.78
C PHE A 146 15.02 -1.10 -8.66
N ASP A 147 16.35 -1.15 -8.59
CA ASP A 147 17.14 -2.17 -9.29
C ASP A 147 16.77 -3.59 -8.86
N SER A 148 16.53 -3.80 -7.56
CA SER A 148 16.10 -5.08 -7.02
C SER A 148 14.71 -5.47 -7.52
N PHE A 149 13.78 -4.51 -7.61
CA PHE A 149 12.45 -4.75 -8.17
C PHE A 149 12.50 -5.04 -9.67
N ALA A 150 13.32 -4.34 -10.44
CA ALA A 150 13.50 -4.63 -11.86
C ALA A 150 14.04 -6.06 -12.08
N ARG A 151 15.03 -6.48 -11.27
CA ARG A 151 15.55 -7.85 -11.30
C ARG A 151 14.53 -8.89 -10.86
N LEU A 152 13.69 -8.56 -9.87
CA LEU A 152 12.62 -9.43 -9.41
C LEU A 152 11.57 -9.61 -10.50
N ASP A 153 11.15 -8.53 -11.15
CA ASP A 153 10.17 -8.55 -12.25
C ASP A 153 10.65 -9.41 -13.42
N LEU A 154 11.92 -9.25 -13.83
CA LEU A 154 12.54 -10.10 -14.83
C LEU A 154 12.52 -11.59 -14.45
N ARG A 155 12.80 -11.92 -13.18
CA ARG A 155 12.75 -13.30 -12.69
C ARG A 155 11.32 -13.83 -12.64
N ILE A 156 10.36 -13.03 -12.18
CA ILE A 156 8.94 -13.39 -12.14
C ILE A 156 8.44 -13.67 -13.55
N SER A 157 8.76 -12.80 -14.52
CA SER A 157 8.41 -13.00 -15.92
C SER A 157 9.03 -14.29 -16.49
N SER A 158 10.31 -14.54 -16.23
CA SER A 158 11.00 -15.76 -16.70
C SER A 158 10.40 -17.05 -16.10
N VAL A 159 10.12 -17.05 -14.80
CA VAL A 159 9.47 -18.19 -14.13
C VAL A 159 8.04 -18.34 -14.62
N GLY A 160 7.30 -17.26 -14.81
CA GLY A 160 5.94 -17.27 -15.36
C GLY A 160 5.87 -17.88 -16.75
N GLN A 161 6.78 -17.49 -17.66
CA GLN A 161 6.89 -18.09 -18.99
C GLN A 161 7.24 -19.58 -18.93
N THR A 162 8.16 -19.96 -18.03
CA THR A 162 8.54 -21.37 -17.84
C THR A 162 7.36 -22.18 -17.29
N ALA A 163 6.63 -21.65 -16.32
CA ALA A 163 5.45 -22.28 -15.74
C ALA A 163 4.33 -22.45 -16.77
N ALA A 164 4.08 -21.44 -17.62
CA ALA A 164 3.12 -21.54 -18.71
C ALA A 164 3.50 -22.67 -19.68
N LYS A 165 4.77 -22.71 -20.11
CA LYS A 165 5.28 -23.77 -21.00
C LYS A 165 5.16 -25.16 -20.38
N ILE A 166 5.47 -25.32 -19.08
CA ILE A 166 5.29 -26.58 -18.37
C ILE A 166 3.80 -26.96 -18.29
N GLY A 167 2.92 -25.96 -18.07
CA GLY A 167 1.48 -26.13 -18.11
C GLY A 167 1.00 -26.68 -19.45
N ASP A 168 1.44 -26.08 -20.56
CA ASP A 168 1.11 -26.53 -21.92
C ASP A 168 1.59 -27.98 -22.17
N HIS A 169 2.82 -28.29 -21.75
CA HIS A 169 3.35 -29.65 -21.85
C HIS A 169 2.55 -30.66 -21.03
N LEU A 170 2.13 -30.28 -19.82
CA LEU A 170 1.32 -31.15 -18.96
C LEU A 170 -0.07 -31.37 -19.56
N GLN A 171 -0.71 -30.32 -20.08
CA GLN A 171 -2.00 -30.43 -20.74
C GLN A 171 -1.93 -31.33 -21.98
N SER A 172 -0.89 -31.18 -22.81
CA SER A 172 -0.68 -32.05 -23.96
C SER A 172 -0.41 -33.50 -23.54
N ALA A 173 0.37 -33.72 -22.49
CA ALA A 173 0.65 -35.06 -21.98
C ALA A 173 -0.60 -35.72 -21.38
N ASP A 174 -1.44 -34.94 -20.69
CA ASP A 174 -2.71 -35.41 -20.13
C ASP A 174 -3.71 -35.77 -21.22
N ALA A 175 -3.83 -34.94 -22.26
CA ALA A 175 -4.63 -35.25 -23.45
C ALA A 175 -4.15 -36.53 -24.15
N GLN A 176 -2.83 -36.72 -24.30
CA GLN A 176 -2.26 -37.95 -24.84
C GLN A 176 -2.54 -39.15 -23.93
N ARG A 177 -2.43 -39.00 -22.61
CA ARG A 177 -2.74 -40.06 -21.65
C ARG A 177 -4.20 -40.48 -21.74
N GLU A 178 -5.11 -39.51 -21.84
CA GLU A 178 -6.55 -39.76 -21.97
C GLU A 178 -6.86 -40.51 -23.26
N VAL A 179 -6.32 -40.06 -24.40
CA VAL A 179 -6.47 -40.77 -25.68
C VAL A 179 -5.89 -42.19 -25.61
N ALA A 180 -4.71 -42.36 -25.01
CA ALA A 180 -4.10 -43.68 -24.84
C ALA A 180 -4.97 -44.58 -23.94
N SER A 181 -5.53 -44.06 -22.85
CA SER A 181 -6.42 -44.79 -21.95
C SER A 181 -7.68 -45.27 -22.68
N GLN A 182 -8.35 -44.37 -23.42
CA GLN A 182 -9.51 -44.71 -24.24
C GLN A 182 -9.17 -45.75 -25.32
N THR A 183 -7.99 -45.64 -25.93
CA THR A 183 -7.53 -46.60 -26.95
C THR A 183 -7.27 -47.97 -26.35
N ILE A 184 -6.64 -48.05 -25.17
CA ILE A 184 -6.41 -49.30 -24.46
C ILE A 184 -7.73 -49.97 -24.11
N GLU A 185 -8.69 -49.20 -23.60
CA GLU A 185 -10.04 -49.71 -23.30
C GLU A 185 -10.73 -50.25 -24.56
N LEU A 186 -10.64 -49.52 -25.67
CA LEU A 186 -11.19 -49.94 -26.94
C LEU A 186 -10.54 -51.24 -27.46
N ILE A 187 -9.21 -51.34 -27.39
CA ILE A 187 -8.47 -52.56 -27.75
C ILE A 187 -8.93 -53.74 -26.88
N LYS A 188 -9.12 -53.51 -25.57
CA LYS A 188 -9.60 -54.54 -24.66
C LYS A 188 -10.96 -55.07 -25.08
N TYR A 189 -11.92 -54.20 -25.39
CA TYR A 189 -13.22 -54.63 -25.89
C TYR A 189 -13.12 -55.32 -27.25
N LEU A 190 -12.29 -54.82 -28.16
CA LEU A 190 -12.06 -55.48 -29.45
C LEU A 190 -11.50 -56.89 -29.30
N MET A 191 -10.55 -57.09 -28.38
CA MET A 191 -10.00 -58.41 -28.04
C MET A 191 -11.04 -59.34 -27.43
N GLU A 192 -11.95 -58.81 -26.61
CA GLU A 192 -13.08 -59.55 -26.04
C GLU A 192 -14.01 -60.06 -27.15
N PHE A 193 -14.42 -59.18 -28.07
CA PHE A 193 -15.15 -59.55 -29.28
C PHE A 193 -14.39 -60.51 -30.19
N ASN A 194 -13.05 -60.59 -30.09
CA ASN A 194 -12.25 -61.53 -30.86
C ASN A 194 -12.12 -62.92 -30.23
N SER A 195 -12.18 -63.00 -28.90
CA SER A 195 -11.83 -64.22 -28.14
C SER A 195 -12.97 -65.24 -28.09
N SER A 196 -14.23 -64.81 -28.19
CA SER A 196 -15.42 -65.67 -28.14
C SER A 196 -16.22 -65.61 -29.46
N PRO A 197 -15.94 -66.49 -30.45
CA PRO A 197 -16.74 -66.54 -31.68
C PRO A 197 -18.18 -67.01 -31.38
N GLY A 198 -19.16 -66.15 -31.64
CA GLY A 198 -20.59 -66.47 -31.50
C GLY A 198 -21.13 -66.59 -30.07
N ASP A 199 -20.33 -66.29 -29.03
CA ASP A 199 -20.82 -66.24 -27.65
C ASP A 199 -20.67 -64.82 -27.07
N LEU A 200 -21.76 -64.05 -27.21
CA LEU A 200 -21.87 -62.68 -26.70
C LEU A 200 -22.06 -62.63 -25.18
N MET A 201 -22.27 -63.77 -24.50
CA MET A 201 -22.50 -63.84 -23.06
C MET A 201 -21.21 -63.71 -22.24
N GLU A 202 -20.05 -63.92 -22.86
CA GLU A 202 -18.73 -63.75 -22.23
C GLU A 202 -18.19 -62.31 -22.34
N LEU A 203 -18.91 -61.43 -23.04
CA LEU A 203 -18.53 -60.02 -23.15
C LEU A 203 -18.66 -59.30 -21.80
N SER A 204 -17.96 -58.18 -21.69
CA SER A 204 -17.96 -57.35 -20.50
C SER A 204 -19.39 -56.95 -20.16
N PRO A 205 -19.76 -56.88 -18.87
CA PRO A 205 -21.14 -56.63 -18.44
C PRO A 205 -21.71 -55.31 -18.97
N LEU A 206 -20.85 -54.39 -19.41
CA LEU A 206 -21.24 -53.21 -20.19
C LEU A 206 -22.16 -53.54 -21.38
N PHE A 207 -21.89 -54.62 -22.13
CA PHE A 207 -22.63 -54.97 -23.33
C PHE A 207 -23.96 -55.71 -23.04
N SER A 208 -24.10 -56.21 -21.82
CA SER A 208 -25.29 -56.96 -21.36
C SER A 208 -26.21 -56.12 -20.45
N ASP A 209 -25.74 -54.97 -19.96
CA ASP A 209 -26.48 -54.12 -19.02
C ASP A 209 -27.43 -53.12 -19.74
N ASP A 210 -28.73 -53.30 -19.53
CA ASP A 210 -29.78 -52.46 -20.10
C ASP A 210 -29.77 -50.99 -19.61
N SER A 211 -29.06 -50.71 -18.51
CA SER A 211 -28.85 -49.35 -17.99
C SER A 211 -27.73 -48.60 -18.70
N ARG A 212 -26.80 -49.31 -19.37
CA ARG A 212 -25.62 -48.76 -20.05
C ARG A 212 -25.66 -48.88 -21.58
N VAL A 213 -26.83 -49.17 -22.14
CA VAL A 213 -27.06 -49.35 -23.58
C VAL A 213 -26.50 -48.21 -24.44
N ALA A 214 -26.59 -46.97 -23.98
CA ALA A 214 -26.04 -45.81 -24.70
C ALA A 214 -24.50 -45.84 -24.79
N GLU A 215 -23.84 -46.25 -23.71
CA GLU A 215 -22.38 -46.37 -23.63
C GLU A 215 -21.89 -47.55 -24.47
N ALA A 216 -22.58 -48.69 -24.37
CA ALA A 216 -22.30 -49.89 -25.16
C ALA A 216 -22.46 -49.63 -26.66
N ALA A 217 -23.54 -48.94 -27.06
CA ALA A 217 -23.76 -48.50 -28.43
C ALA A 217 -22.62 -47.59 -28.94
N SER A 218 -22.18 -46.63 -28.13
CA SER A 218 -21.08 -45.73 -28.51
C SER A 218 -19.76 -46.47 -28.69
N ILE A 219 -19.45 -47.42 -27.84
CA ILE A 219 -18.23 -48.23 -27.93
C ILE A 219 -18.30 -49.17 -29.12
N ALA A 220 -19.42 -49.85 -29.34
CA ALA A 220 -19.63 -50.74 -30.49
C ALA A 220 -19.52 -49.97 -31.82
N GLN A 221 -20.09 -48.77 -31.90
CA GLN A 221 -19.96 -47.90 -33.07
C GLN A 221 -18.51 -47.49 -33.32
N LYS A 222 -17.78 -47.06 -32.27
CA LYS A 222 -16.36 -46.73 -32.39
C LYS A 222 -15.56 -47.93 -32.90
N LEU A 223 -15.73 -49.10 -32.28
CA LEU A 223 -15.06 -50.33 -32.69
C LEU A 223 -15.32 -50.68 -34.16
N ARG A 224 -16.59 -50.61 -34.59
CA ARG A 224 -16.97 -50.86 -35.98
C ARG A 224 -16.29 -49.89 -36.94
N SER A 225 -16.29 -48.59 -36.63
CA SER A 225 -15.61 -47.59 -37.47
C SER A 225 -14.10 -47.86 -37.62
N PHE A 226 -13.41 -48.30 -36.56
CA PHE A 226 -11.99 -48.67 -36.64
C PHE A 226 -11.76 -49.94 -37.46
N ALA A 227 -12.66 -50.92 -37.32
CA ALA A 227 -12.51 -52.18 -38.03
C ALA A 227 -12.80 -52.03 -39.54
N GLU A 228 -13.77 -51.18 -39.91
CA GLU A 228 -14.09 -50.85 -41.30
C GLU A 228 -13.02 -49.96 -41.96
N ASP A 229 -12.44 -49.01 -41.23
CA ASP A 229 -11.35 -48.16 -41.73
C ASP A 229 -10.06 -48.96 -42.05
N ASP A 230 -9.75 -50.00 -41.27
CA ASP A 230 -8.59 -50.87 -41.52
C ASP A 230 -8.81 -51.79 -42.73
N ILE A 231 -10.02 -52.34 -42.87
CA ILE A 231 -10.41 -53.19 -44.02
C ILE A 231 -10.49 -52.35 -45.31
N GLY A 232 -11.02 -51.13 -45.24
CA GLY A 232 -11.19 -50.23 -46.38
C GLY A 232 -9.88 -49.71 -46.98
N ARG A 233 -8.85 -49.44 -46.15
CA ARG A 233 -7.52 -48.99 -46.63
C ARG A 233 -6.70 -50.12 -47.26
N GLN A 234 -6.88 -51.35 -46.80
CA GLN A 234 -6.17 -52.52 -47.33
C GLN A 234 -6.76 -53.01 -48.66
N SER A 235 -8.05 -52.76 -48.93
CA SER A 235 -8.67 -53.07 -50.22
C SER A 235 -8.19 -52.17 -51.37
N MET A 236 -7.86 -50.90 -51.09
CA MET A 236 -7.32 -49.98 -52.11
C MET A 236 -5.79 -50.01 -52.27
N THR A 237 -5.04 -50.58 -51.32
CA THR A 237 -3.57 -50.62 -51.38
C THR A 237 -3.09 -52.02 -51.73
N ILE A 238 -3.30 -52.42 -52.99
CA ILE A 238 -2.56 -53.55 -53.56
C ILE A 238 -1.09 -53.10 -53.64
N SER A 239 -0.23 -53.76 -52.86
CA SER A 239 1.23 -53.63 -52.82
C SER A 239 1.80 -52.58 -51.85
N SER A 240 1.99 -52.97 -50.60
CA SER A 240 3.28 -52.70 -49.96
C SER A 240 3.69 -53.89 -49.12
N ALA A 241 4.86 -54.41 -49.46
CA ALA A 241 5.47 -55.56 -48.86
C ALA A 241 5.84 -55.30 -47.39
N VAL A 242 5.90 -56.40 -46.63
CA VAL A 242 6.48 -56.55 -45.29
C VAL A 242 5.54 -56.14 -44.14
N GLY A 243 4.89 -57.15 -43.52
CA GLY A 243 4.68 -57.14 -42.07
C GLY A 243 3.31 -57.50 -41.49
N ASN A 244 2.18 -57.23 -42.16
CA ASN A 244 0.89 -57.14 -41.44
C ASN A 244 -0.16 -58.21 -41.81
N ALA A 245 0.23 -59.33 -42.41
CA ALA A 245 -0.70 -60.30 -43.02
C ALA A 245 -1.48 -61.22 -42.04
N THR A 246 -1.45 -60.98 -40.73
CA THR A 246 -2.19 -61.81 -39.74
C THR A 246 -3.22 -61.05 -38.92
N ALA A 247 -3.18 -59.71 -38.87
CA ALA A 247 -4.13 -58.91 -38.09
C ALA A 247 -5.54 -58.89 -38.72
N SER A 248 -5.62 -58.88 -40.06
CA SER A 248 -6.88 -58.83 -40.80
C SER A 248 -7.77 -60.07 -40.59
N ARG A 249 -7.17 -61.27 -40.62
CA ARG A 249 -7.89 -62.54 -40.40
C ARG A 249 -8.45 -62.66 -38.97
N GLY A 250 -7.73 -62.12 -37.99
CA GLY A 250 -8.23 -62.02 -36.61
C GLY A 250 -9.39 -61.05 -36.52
N LEU A 251 -9.24 -59.85 -37.09
CA LEU A 251 -10.22 -58.77 -37.03
C LEU A 251 -11.59 -59.13 -37.66
N GLU A 252 -11.60 -59.96 -38.70
CA GLU A 252 -12.84 -60.47 -39.36
C GLU A 252 -13.83 -61.10 -38.35
N VAL A 253 -13.35 -61.87 -37.38
CA VAL A 253 -14.21 -62.50 -36.35
C VAL A 253 -14.82 -61.45 -35.42
N ALA A 254 -14.01 -60.46 -35.01
CA ALA A 254 -14.49 -59.37 -34.17
C ALA A 254 -15.53 -58.51 -34.90
N VAL A 255 -15.34 -58.26 -36.20
CA VAL A 255 -16.33 -57.53 -37.05
C VAL A 255 -17.64 -58.29 -37.15
N ALA A 256 -17.60 -59.61 -37.38
CA ALA A 256 -18.80 -60.43 -37.43
C ALA A 256 -19.55 -60.43 -36.08
N ASN A 257 -18.83 -60.61 -34.97
CA ASN A 257 -19.40 -60.56 -33.63
C ASN A 257 -19.95 -59.15 -33.27
N LEU A 258 -19.28 -58.08 -33.69
CA LEU A 258 -19.76 -56.70 -33.53
C LEU A 258 -21.05 -56.46 -34.33
N GLN A 259 -21.15 -57.00 -35.55
CA GLN A 259 -22.36 -56.89 -36.35
C GLN A 259 -23.53 -57.63 -35.70
N GLU A 260 -23.30 -58.86 -35.23
CA GLU A 260 -24.31 -59.65 -34.52
C GLU A 260 -24.78 -58.94 -33.24
N TYR A 261 -23.83 -58.41 -32.45
CA TYR A 261 -24.15 -57.60 -31.28
C TYR A 261 -24.99 -56.36 -31.62
N CYS A 262 -24.63 -55.63 -32.68
CA CYS A 262 -25.37 -54.43 -33.06
C CYS A 262 -26.79 -54.73 -33.55
N ASN A 263 -26.98 -55.85 -34.26
CA ASN A 263 -28.31 -56.31 -34.65
C ASN A 263 -29.16 -56.66 -33.41
N GLU A 264 -28.58 -57.36 -32.43
CA GLU A 264 -29.27 -57.70 -31.18
C GLU A 264 -29.59 -56.44 -30.36
N LEU A 265 -28.65 -55.49 -30.30
CA LEU A 265 -28.81 -54.21 -29.63
C LEU A 265 -29.93 -53.38 -30.26
N GLU A 266 -30.00 -53.34 -31.59
CA GLU A 266 -31.04 -52.67 -32.36
C GLU A 266 -32.41 -53.28 -32.06
N ASN A 267 -32.54 -54.61 -32.14
CA ASN A 267 -33.78 -55.31 -31.80
C ASN A 267 -34.24 -55.02 -30.36
N ARG A 268 -33.31 -54.99 -29.41
CA ARG A 268 -33.59 -54.65 -28.01
C ARG A 268 -34.04 -53.21 -27.84
N LEU A 269 -33.38 -52.28 -28.54
CA LEU A 269 -33.74 -50.86 -28.54
C LEU A 269 -35.10 -50.61 -29.20
N LEU A 270 -35.43 -51.32 -30.28
CA LEU A 270 -36.75 -51.27 -30.93
C LEU A 270 -37.84 -51.82 -30.00
N ALA A 271 -37.60 -52.97 -29.36
CA ALA A 271 -38.55 -53.52 -28.39
C ALA A 271 -38.78 -52.57 -27.19
N ARG A 272 -37.71 -51.92 -26.70
CA ARG A 272 -37.80 -50.91 -25.64
C ARG A 272 -38.54 -49.66 -26.11
N PHE A 273 -38.32 -49.23 -27.34
CA PHE A 273 -39.03 -48.12 -27.97
C PHE A 273 -40.52 -48.43 -28.10
N ASP A 274 -40.89 -49.62 -28.55
CA ASP A 274 -42.28 -50.06 -28.68
C ASP A 274 -42.98 -50.13 -27.33
N ALA A 275 -42.31 -50.69 -26.31
CA ALA A 275 -42.81 -50.72 -24.95
C ALA A 275 -43.01 -49.30 -24.36
N ALA A 276 -42.07 -48.39 -24.60
CA ALA A 276 -42.18 -46.99 -24.20
C ALA A 276 -43.31 -46.27 -24.96
N SER A 277 -43.50 -46.59 -26.24
CA SER A 277 -44.59 -46.07 -27.07
C SER A 277 -45.96 -46.49 -26.55
N GLN A 278 -46.12 -47.78 -26.20
CA GLN A 278 -47.34 -48.29 -25.58
C GLN A 278 -47.65 -47.61 -24.24
N LYS A 279 -46.62 -47.29 -23.44
CA LYS A 279 -46.73 -46.58 -22.15
C LYS A 279 -46.81 -45.06 -22.28
N ARG A 280 -46.65 -44.50 -23.49
CA ARG A 280 -46.55 -43.06 -23.78
C ARG A 280 -45.41 -42.32 -23.05
N GLU A 281 -44.29 -43.01 -22.82
CA GLU A 281 -43.10 -42.43 -22.21
C GLU A 281 -42.22 -41.74 -23.26
N LEU A 282 -42.38 -40.43 -23.42
CA LEU A 282 -41.70 -39.66 -24.47
C LEU A 282 -40.18 -39.49 -24.25
N SER A 283 -39.71 -39.53 -23.00
CA SER A 283 -38.29 -39.39 -22.66
C SER A 283 -37.47 -40.61 -23.07
N THR A 284 -37.95 -41.81 -22.71
CA THR A 284 -37.32 -43.09 -23.04
C THR A 284 -37.38 -43.35 -24.55
N MET A 285 -38.49 -43.01 -25.20
CA MET A 285 -38.62 -43.05 -26.65
C MET A 285 -37.58 -42.18 -27.37
N ARG A 286 -37.35 -40.95 -26.89
CA ARG A 286 -36.33 -40.04 -27.43
C ARG A 286 -34.92 -40.59 -27.24
N GLU A 287 -34.64 -41.17 -26.08
CA GLU A 287 -33.34 -41.78 -25.76
C GLU A 287 -33.05 -42.98 -26.67
N CYS A 288 -34.01 -43.91 -26.80
CA CYS A 288 -33.90 -45.04 -27.72
C CYS A 288 -33.70 -44.58 -29.16
N ALA A 289 -34.46 -43.58 -29.63
CA ALA A 289 -34.30 -43.03 -30.99
C ALA A 289 -32.91 -42.40 -31.21
N LYS A 290 -32.36 -41.71 -30.20
CA LYS A 290 -31.01 -41.14 -30.27
C LYS A 290 -29.96 -42.24 -30.39
N ILE A 291 -30.05 -43.28 -29.57
CA ILE A 291 -29.10 -44.40 -29.60
C ILE A 291 -29.23 -45.19 -30.92
N LEU A 292 -30.46 -45.50 -31.36
CA LEU A 292 -30.72 -46.15 -32.65
C LEU A 292 -30.14 -45.33 -33.82
N SER A 293 -30.32 -44.01 -33.81
CA SER A 293 -29.72 -43.16 -34.84
C SER A 293 -28.20 -43.25 -34.87
N GLN A 294 -27.54 -43.48 -33.74
CA GLN A 294 -26.07 -43.66 -33.69
C GLN A 294 -25.63 -45.04 -34.17
N VAL A 295 -26.40 -46.08 -33.85
CA VAL A 295 -26.09 -47.47 -34.22
C VAL A 295 -26.38 -47.77 -35.69
N CYS A 296 -27.45 -47.18 -36.26
CA CYS A 296 -27.94 -47.46 -37.61
C CYS A 296 -27.42 -46.51 -38.72
N LEU A 297 -26.75 -45.39 -38.39
CA LEU A 297 -26.41 -44.36 -39.40
C LEU A 297 -25.16 -44.64 -40.26
N TYR A 298 -24.47 -45.76 -40.09
CA TYR A 298 -23.42 -46.23 -41.01
C TYR A 298 -23.41 -47.75 -41.03
#